data_AF-A0AB37KQ72-F1
#
_entry.id   AF-A0AB37KQ72-F1
#
_cell.length_a   1.000
_cell.length_b   1.000
_cell.length_c   1.000
_cell.angle_alpha   90.00
_cell.angle_beta   90.00
_cell.angle_gamma   90.00
#
_symmetry.space_group_name_H-M   'P 1'
#
loop_
_entity.id
_entity.type
_entity.pdbx_description
1 polymer ?
#
loop_
_entity_poly.entity_id
_entity_poly.type
_entity_poly.pdbx_seq_one_letter_code
_entity_poly.pdbx_strand_id
1 'polypeptide(L)'
;MIQKKIKSLIYAGLGLVLCVLLCGGIGMTSQAESYGNLTYEENESGITITRYTGNKTKLVIPGKIGGKKVTSIGWNAFSGCRGLKSITLPEGVTSIEAYAFMGCSGLTSITIPDSVTSIGLGAFGDCSGLKSITIPKSVTSIDYDVFRGCDSLAISCYKNSAVHKYAIENNIPVKLIGKNATPASGTPAKKGTTLTISSKKLQVKVTSSSKKNPTVTITKFTDKKAKKLTIPATVKVKGVTYKVTAVSDKAFKGNKKLTTVTIGSNVTKIGKEAFSGCKNLKKITVTAGKLKTISKNAFKGINKKATITVKGTKKAKTALK
;
A
#
# COMPACT_ATOMS: atom_id res chain seq x y z
N MET A 1 27.49 -33.97 -19.29
CA MET A 1 26.21 -33.22 -19.31
C MET A 1 26.39 -31.95 -18.48
N ILE A 2 26.14 -30.77 -19.07
CA ILE A 2 26.00 -29.43 -18.43
C ILE A 2 27.34 -28.83 -17.91
N GLN A 3 28.19 -28.06 -18.63
CA GLN A 3 28.04 -26.75 -19.35
C GLN A 3 27.27 -25.73 -18.48
N LYS A 4 27.70 -24.50 -18.13
CA LYS A 4 28.48 -23.48 -18.84
C LYS A 4 28.52 -22.20 -17.98
N LYS A 5 29.59 -21.39 -18.09
CA LYS A 5 29.72 -19.95 -17.71
C LYS A 5 29.72 -19.68 -16.19
N ILE A 6 30.66 -18.95 -15.58
CA ILE A 6 31.12 -17.58 -15.92
C ILE A 6 32.57 -17.41 -15.42
N LYS A 7 33.52 -17.27 -16.35
CA LYS A 7 34.64 -16.32 -16.24
C LYS A 7 34.28 -15.17 -17.19
N SER A 8 34.50 -13.92 -16.77
CA SER A 8 35.05 -12.83 -17.60
C SER A 8 34.50 -11.44 -17.22
N LEU A 9 35.46 -10.52 -16.97
CA LEU A 9 35.40 -9.06 -17.14
C LEU A 9 34.49 -8.24 -16.19
N ILE A 10 34.79 -7.05 -15.68
CA ILE A 10 36.00 -6.20 -15.46
C ILE A 10 35.40 -4.78 -15.14
N TYR A 11 36.10 -3.99 -14.31
CA TYR A 11 35.84 -2.57 -13.93
C TYR A 11 34.60 -2.31 -13.02
N ALA A 12 34.66 -1.55 -11.92
CA ALA A 12 35.58 -0.47 -11.56
C ALA A 12 35.66 -0.29 -10.02
N GLY A 13 36.85 0.08 -9.52
CA GLY A 13 37.03 0.74 -8.23
C GLY A 13 37.74 -0.08 -7.16
N LEU A 14 39.08 -0.11 -7.22
CA LEU A 14 39.96 -0.52 -6.12
C LEU A 14 39.69 0.33 -4.87
N GLY A 15 39.52 -0.34 -3.74
CA GLY A 15 39.52 0.21 -2.39
C GLY A 15 39.88 -0.88 -1.40
N LEU A 16 41.04 -1.49 -1.61
CA LEU A 16 41.62 -2.54 -0.77
C LEU A 16 42.20 -1.86 0.47
N VAL A 17 41.66 -2.12 1.66
CA VAL A 17 42.32 -1.78 2.94
C VAL A 17 42.60 -3.08 3.68
N LEU A 18 43.89 -3.36 3.81
CA LEU A 18 44.51 -4.46 4.55
C LEU A 18 44.91 -3.97 5.96
N CYS A 19 44.99 -4.90 6.93
CA CYS A 19 45.44 -4.81 8.33
C CYS A 19 44.44 -4.14 9.31
N VAL A 20 44.01 -4.77 10.40
CA VAL A 20 44.84 -5.37 11.48
C VAL A 20 44.20 -6.65 12.05
N LEU A 21 44.97 -7.73 12.16
CA LEU A 21 44.74 -8.82 13.11
C LEU A 21 45.43 -8.48 14.43
N LEU A 22 44.89 -9.03 15.53
CA LEU A 22 45.43 -9.18 16.90
C LEU A 22 44.81 -8.28 17.97
N CYS A 23 43.72 -8.74 18.58
CA CYS A 23 43.67 -9.17 19.99
C CYS A 23 42.25 -9.69 20.33
N GLY A 24 42.18 -10.80 21.07
CA GLY A 24 40.95 -11.55 21.32
C GLY A 24 39.88 -10.76 22.08
N GLY A 25 38.62 -10.93 21.66
CA GLY A 25 37.44 -10.41 22.36
C GLY A 25 36.27 -10.18 21.40
N ILE A 26 35.35 -11.15 21.33
CA ILE A 26 33.97 -11.06 20.80
C ILE A 26 33.83 -10.17 19.54
N GLY A 27 34.19 -10.73 18.38
CA GLY A 27 34.12 -10.04 17.10
C GLY A 27 32.69 -9.92 16.54
N MET A 28 32.18 -8.69 16.48
CA MET A 28 31.33 -8.22 15.40
C MET A 28 31.86 -6.86 14.95
N THR A 29 32.93 -6.85 14.15
CA THR A 29 33.35 -5.68 13.40
C THR A 29 32.62 -5.70 12.05
N SER A 30 31.52 -4.94 11.89
CA SER A 30 30.98 -4.68 10.55
C SER A 30 31.98 -3.79 9.82
N GLN A 31 32.71 -4.35 8.85
CA GLN A 31 33.61 -3.55 8.03
C GLN A 31 32.76 -2.66 7.11
N ALA A 32 32.93 -1.35 7.20
CA ALA A 32 32.20 -0.41 6.38
C ALA A 32 32.63 -0.55 4.91
N GLU A 33 31.71 -0.97 4.05
CA GLU A 33 31.93 -1.19 2.61
C GLU A 33 31.55 0.06 1.81
N SER A 34 31.97 0.16 0.54
CA SER A 34 31.65 1.33 -0.29
C SER A 34 31.11 1.00 -1.67
N TYR A 35 30.17 1.82 -2.15
CA TYR A 35 29.60 1.77 -3.49
C TYR A 35 29.63 3.18 -4.09
N GLY A 36 30.67 3.46 -4.88
CA GLY A 36 31.00 4.82 -5.29
C GLY A 36 31.29 5.68 -4.05
N ASN A 37 30.60 6.81 -3.91
CA ASN A 37 30.77 7.73 -2.78
C ASN A 37 29.89 7.39 -1.56
N LEU A 38 29.26 6.22 -1.54
CA LEU A 38 28.42 5.77 -0.43
C LEU A 38 29.20 4.74 0.38
N THR A 39 29.38 4.99 1.67
CA THR A 39 29.78 3.96 2.64
C THR A 39 28.53 3.33 3.24
N TYR A 40 28.57 2.02 3.47
CA TYR A 40 27.44 1.26 3.98
C TYR A 40 27.88 0.12 4.90
N GLU A 41 26.93 -0.36 5.70
CA GLU A 41 27.06 -1.57 6.51
C GLU A 41 25.96 -2.55 6.15
N GLU A 42 26.30 -3.83 6.06
CA GLU A 42 25.34 -4.92 5.86
C GLU A 42 25.02 -5.58 7.21
N ASN A 43 23.74 -5.83 7.45
CA ASN A 43 23.24 -6.64 8.56
C ASN A 43 22.10 -7.56 8.10
N GLU A 44 21.51 -8.32 9.01
CA GLU A 44 20.43 -9.27 8.69
C GLU A 44 19.20 -8.61 8.04
N SER A 45 18.94 -7.33 8.34
CA SER A 45 17.81 -6.59 7.78
C SER A 45 18.06 -6.07 6.36
N GLY A 46 19.33 -5.93 5.96
CA GLY A 46 19.74 -5.37 4.68
C GLY A 46 20.94 -4.43 4.83
N ILE A 47 21.00 -3.44 3.95
CA ILE A 47 22.07 -2.45 3.91
C ILE A 47 21.61 -1.13 4.53
N THR A 48 22.43 -0.61 5.43
CA THR A 48 22.35 0.75 5.96
C THR A 48 23.40 1.62 5.27
N ILE A 49 22.99 2.71 4.62
CA ILE A 49 23.93 3.72 4.13
C ILE A 49 24.42 4.53 5.34
N THR A 50 25.72 4.52 5.63
CA THR A 50 26.28 5.15 6.84
C THR A 50 27.03 6.44 6.55
N ARG A 51 27.47 6.67 5.30
CA ARG A 51 28.12 7.93 4.92
C ARG A 51 28.05 8.19 3.42
N TYR A 52 27.98 9.46 3.04
CA TYR A 52 28.14 9.92 1.68
C TYR A 52 29.24 10.98 1.61
N THR A 53 30.22 10.77 0.74
CA THR A 53 31.37 11.65 0.56
C THR A 53 31.37 12.39 -0.78
N GLY A 54 30.29 12.26 -1.56
CA GLY A 54 30.20 12.85 -2.87
C GLY A 54 29.72 14.30 -2.86
N ASN A 55 29.82 14.96 -4.01
CA ASN A 55 29.44 16.36 -4.23
C ASN A 55 28.27 16.53 -5.21
N LYS A 56 27.56 15.45 -5.57
CA LYS A 56 26.45 15.52 -6.52
C LYS A 56 25.32 16.40 -5.99
N THR A 57 24.77 17.25 -6.88
CA THR A 57 23.58 18.06 -6.57
C THR A 57 22.28 17.25 -6.63
N LYS A 58 22.27 16.13 -7.36
CA LYS A 58 21.15 15.18 -7.40
C LYS A 58 21.68 13.77 -7.19
N LEU A 59 21.11 13.05 -6.23
CA LEU A 59 21.54 11.70 -5.88
C LEU A 59 20.36 10.73 -5.89
N VAL A 60 20.57 9.55 -6.46
CA VAL A 60 19.62 8.43 -6.39
C VAL A 60 20.32 7.33 -5.61
N ILE A 61 19.76 6.94 -4.47
CA ILE A 61 20.27 5.83 -3.67
C ILE A 61 19.83 4.53 -4.34
N PRO A 62 20.77 3.60 -4.63
CA PRO A 62 20.41 2.34 -5.27
C PRO A 62 19.50 1.52 -4.35
N GLY A 63 18.48 0.87 -4.90
CA GLY A 63 17.61 -0.03 -4.11
C GLY A 63 18.31 -1.29 -3.62
N LYS A 64 19.45 -1.64 -4.22
CA LYS A 64 20.29 -2.75 -3.84
C LYS A 64 21.77 -2.46 -4.06
N ILE A 65 22.63 -2.98 -3.18
CA ILE A 65 24.08 -3.05 -3.37
C ILE A 65 24.47 -4.52 -3.16
N GLY A 66 25.30 -5.09 -4.03
CA GLY A 66 25.67 -6.51 -3.95
C GLY A 66 24.49 -7.50 -3.97
N GLY A 67 23.32 -7.10 -4.49
CA GLY A 67 22.09 -7.90 -4.48
C GLY A 67 21.26 -7.82 -3.19
N LYS A 68 21.80 -7.22 -2.12
CA LYS A 68 21.12 -6.96 -0.85
C LYS A 68 20.35 -5.64 -0.94
N LYS A 69 19.21 -5.54 -0.23
CA LYS A 69 18.35 -4.35 -0.28
C LYS A 69 18.90 -3.24 0.61
N VAL A 70 18.82 -2.00 0.15
CA VAL A 70 19.04 -0.84 1.02
C VAL A 70 17.78 -0.61 1.84
N THR A 71 17.91 -0.71 3.16
CA THR A 71 16.81 -0.70 4.12
C THR A 71 16.86 0.50 5.07
N SER A 72 18.01 1.15 5.24
CA SER A 72 18.11 2.28 6.17
C SER A 72 19.06 3.37 5.67
N ILE A 73 18.74 4.61 6.03
CA ILE A 73 19.68 5.73 5.97
C ILE A 73 20.19 5.98 7.38
N GLY A 74 21.45 5.67 7.60
CA GLY A 74 22.08 5.64 8.92
C GLY A 74 22.38 7.01 9.51
N TRP A 75 22.86 6.95 10.75
CA TRP A 75 23.21 8.12 11.55
C TRP A 75 24.19 9.03 10.79
N ASN A 76 23.87 10.32 10.67
CA ASN A 76 24.69 11.32 9.96
C ASN A 76 25.03 10.99 8.50
N ALA A 77 24.36 10.03 7.83
CA ALA A 77 24.82 9.51 6.54
C ALA A 77 25.03 10.57 5.45
N PHE A 78 24.23 11.63 5.45
CA PHE A 78 24.32 12.78 4.54
C PHE A 78 24.51 14.10 5.29
N SER A 79 24.90 14.07 6.56
CA SER A 79 25.06 15.26 7.37
C SER A 79 26.02 16.26 6.72
N GLY A 80 25.63 17.53 6.64
CA GLY A 80 26.42 18.62 6.05
C GLY A 80 26.51 18.61 4.53
N CYS A 81 25.72 17.80 3.79
CA CYS A 81 25.72 17.78 2.32
C CYS A 81 25.07 19.03 1.70
N ARG A 82 25.67 20.22 1.92
CA ARG A 82 25.14 21.54 1.51
C ARG A 82 24.92 21.68 0.00
N GLY A 83 25.67 20.96 -0.83
CA GLY A 83 25.52 20.96 -2.29
C GLY A 83 24.38 20.08 -2.82
N LEU A 84 23.83 19.18 -2.00
CA LEU A 84 22.81 18.22 -2.41
C LEU A 84 21.44 18.91 -2.49
N LYS A 85 20.91 19.06 -3.71
CA LYS A 85 19.63 19.74 -3.99
C LYS A 85 18.43 18.80 -3.98
N SER A 86 18.63 17.55 -4.38
CA SER A 86 17.58 16.53 -4.37
C SER A 86 18.16 15.14 -4.15
N ILE A 87 17.46 14.32 -3.36
CA ILE A 87 17.78 12.91 -3.18
C ILE A 87 16.55 12.03 -3.41
N THR A 88 16.75 10.89 -4.07
CA THR A 88 15.73 9.84 -4.25
C THR A 88 16.10 8.63 -3.41
N LEU A 89 15.23 8.27 -2.46
CA LEU A 89 15.36 7.08 -1.64
C LEU A 89 14.60 5.91 -2.30
N PRO A 90 15.12 4.66 -2.24
CA PRO A 90 14.42 3.52 -2.80
C PRO A 90 13.29 3.04 -1.88
N GLU A 91 12.27 2.39 -2.46
CA GLU A 91 11.13 1.75 -1.77
C GLU A 91 11.51 0.61 -0.80
N GLY A 92 12.81 0.30 -0.66
CA GLY A 92 13.33 -0.63 0.33
C GLY A 92 13.57 0.02 1.70
N VAL A 93 13.71 1.34 1.77
CA VAL A 93 14.09 2.06 3.00
C VAL A 93 12.93 2.04 3.99
N THR A 94 13.17 1.50 5.18
CA THR A 94 12.22 1.42 6.29
C THR A 94 12.50 2.44 7.39
N SER A 95 13.76 2.88 7.56
CA SER A 95 14.13 3.88 8.57
C SER A 95 15.07 4.97 8.04
N ILE A 96 14.87 6.17 8.55
CA ILE A 96 15.79 7.31 8.42
C ILE A 96 16.25 7.65 9.83
N GLU A 97 17.51 7.35 10.12
CA GLU A 97 18.08 7.48 11.47
C GLU A 97 18.38 8.95 11.83
N ALA A 98 18.77 9.15 13.09
CA ALA A 98 19.03 10.48 13.62
C ALA A 98 20.10 11.24 12.83
N TYR A 99 19.86 12.53 12.62
CA TYR A 99 20.73 13.46 11.90
C TYR A 99 21.11 13.06 10.47
N ALA A 100 20.40 12.08 9.87
CA ALA A 100 20.72 11.52 8.57
C ALA A 100 20.97 12.58 7.47
N PHE A 101 20.22 13.67 7.44
CA PHE A 101 20.34 14.78 6.50
C PHE A 101 20.62 16.13 7.19
N MET A 102 21.06 16.12 8.46
CA MET A 102 21.27 17.37 9.20
C MET A 102 22.18 18.34 8.44
N GLY A 103 21.82 19.61 8.33
CA GLY A 103 22.62 20.64 7.67
C GLY A 103 22.72 20.50 6.14
N CYS A 104 21.86 19.69 5.49
CA CYS A 104 21.73 19.66 4.02
C CYS A 104 21.02 20.91 3.51
N SER A 105 21.62 22.10 3.70
CA SER A 105 20.98 23.40 3.40
C SER A 105 20.64 23.61 1.93
N GLY A 106 21.24 22.87 1.00
CA GLY A 106 20.88 22.90 -0.42
C GLY A 106 19.65 22.07 -0.78
N LEU A 107 19.19 21.16 0.08
CA LEU A 107 18.13 20.21 -0.21
C LEU A 107 16.79 20.93 -0.27
N THR A 108 16.19 21.07 -1.46
CA THR A 108 14.97 21.86 -1.63
C THR A 108 13.69 21.08 -1.43
N SER A 109 13.74 19.79 -1.74
CA SER A 109 12.59 18.88 -1.60
C SER A 109 13.02 17.43 -1.52
N ILE A 110 12.25 16.63 -0.80
CA ILE A 110 12.41 15.17 -0.72
C ILE A 110 11.04 14.48 -0.64
N THR A 111 10.93 13.29 -1.23
CA THR A 111 9.77 12.40 -1.07
C THR A 111 10.22 11.20 -0.25
N ILE A 112 9.55 10.98 0.87
CA ILE A 112 9.79 9.82 1.73
C ILE A 112 9.02 8.62 1.16
N PRO A 113 9.68 7.47 0.87
CA PRO A 113 9.02 6.28 0.32
C PRO A 113 7.96 5.69 1.25
N ASP A 114 6.93 5.04 0.68
CA ASP A 114 5.80 4.43 1.40
C ASP A 114 6.23 3.29 2.35
N SER A 115 7.47 2.80 2.21
CA SER A 115 8.08 1.79 3.07
C SER A 115 8.61 2.33 4.41
N VAL A 116 8.86 3.64 4.52
CA VAL A 116 9.45 4.23 5.73
C VAL A 116 8.44 4.23 6.88
N THR A 117 8.87 3.74 8.05
CA THR A 117 8.07 3.66 9.27
C THR A 117 8.56 4.58 10.39
N SER A 118 9.84 4.96 10.38
CA SER A 118 10.47 5.80 11.40
C SER A 118 11.37 6.90 10.81
N ILE A 119 11.34 8.08 11.43
CA ILE A 119 12.24 9.20 11.19
C ILE A 119 12.82 9.66 12.53
N GLY A 120 14.14 9.56 12.69
CA GLY A 120 14.85 9.80 13.95
C GLY A 120 15.14 11.27 14.25
N LEU A 121 15.64 11.51 15.47
CA LEU A 121 15.98 12.82 16.02
C LEU A 121 16.75 13.70 15.02
N GLY A 122 16.25 14.91 14.77
CA GLY A 122 16.96 15.89 13.95
C GLY A 122 17.28 15.43 12.52
N ALA A 123 16.61 14.40 11.98
CA ALA A 123 16.97 13.78 10.71
C ALA A 123 17.05 14.77 9.54
N PHE A 124 16.28 15.86 9.55
CA PHE A 124 16.34 16.96 8.59
C PHE A 124 16.64 18.31 9.26
N GLY A 125 17.25 18.29 10.46
CA GLY A 125 17.63 19.51 11.18
C GLY A 125 18.53 20.41 10.34
N ASP A 126 18.36 21.72 10.44
CA ASP A 126 19.13 22.76 9.74
C ASP A 126 19.16 22.60 8.20
N CYS A 127 18.17 21.92 7.61
CA CYS A 127 17.94 21.89 6.17
C CYS A 127 17.22 23.15 5.71
N SER A 128 17.85 24.32 5.86
CA SER A 128 17.22 25.63 5.64
C SER A 128 16.67 25.86 4.22
N GLY A 129 17.20 25.16 3.21
CA GLY A 129 16.68 25.19 1.84
C GLY A 129 15.43 24.32 1.61
N LEU A 130 15.04 23.48 2.58
CA LEU A 130 13.94 22.51 2.43
C LEU A 130 12.59 23.22 2.47
N LYS A 131 11.99 23.38 1.29
CA LYS A 131 10.69 24.06 1.13
C LYS A 131 9.51 23.09 1.18
N SER A 132 9.71 21.85 0.76
CA SER A 132 8.64 20.88 0.71
C SER A 132 9.12 19.46 0.96
N ILE A 133 8.35 18.73 1.76
CA ILE A 133 8.56 17.30 1.98
C ILE A 133 7.23 16.57 1.90
N THR A 134 7.19 15.43 1.23
CA THR A 134 6.02 14.54 1.24
C THR A 134 6.33 13.34 2.12
N ILE A 135 5.55 13.17 3.18
CA ILE A 135 5.73 12.10 4.17
C ILE A 135 4.50 11.20 4.19
N PRO A 136 4.67 9.89 3.94
CA PRO A 136 3.56 8.96 3.83
C PRO A 136 2.97 8.61 5.20
N LYS A 137 1.76 8.06 5.19
CA LYS A 137 1.05 7.60 6.39
C LYS A 137 1.72 6.41 7.10
N SER A 138 2.66 5.75 6.44
CA SER A 138 3.40 4.60 6.98
C SER A 138 4.34 5.02 8.11
N VAL A 139 4.75 6.29 8.13
CA VAL A 139 5.54 6.86 9.22
C VAL A 139 4.67 6.94 10.47
N THR A 140 4.92 6.01 11.40
CA THR A 140 4.25 5.91 12.69
C THR A 140 5.11 6.45 13.83
N SER A 141 6.42 6.57 13.64
CA SER A 141 7.36 7.18 14.58
C SER A 141 8.07 8.36 13.92
N ILE A 142 7.97 9.53 14.54
CA ILE A 142 8.69 10.75 14.15
C ILE A 142 9.19 11.39 15.44
N ASP A 143 10.50 11.55 15.53
CA ASP A 143 11.17 11.95 16.76
C ASP A 143 11.25 13.48 16.92
N TYR A 144 11.88 13.97 17.99
CA TYR A 144 12.05 15.41 18.24
C TYR A 144 12.93 16.11 17.20
N ASP A 145 12.76 17.42 17.03
CA ASP A 145 13.61 18.31 16.21
C ASP A 145 13.87 17.90 14.76
N VAL A 146 13.12 16.94 14.21
CA VAL A 146 13.28 16.41 12.85
C VAL A 146 13.41 17.51 11.80
N PHE A 147 12.66 18.61 11.93
CA PHE A 147 12.70 19.76 11.02
C PHE A 147 13.14 21.07 11.70
N ARG A 148 13.90 21.00 12.80
CA ARG A 148 14.48 22.20 13.43
C ARG A 148 15.27 23.00 12.38
N GLY A 149 15.15 24.33 12.35
CA GLY A 149 15.87 25.19 11.39
C GLY A 149 15.41 25.07 9.93
N CYS A 150 14.27 24.43 9.66
CA CYS A 150 13.63 24.37 8.34
C CYS A 150 12.54 25.44 8.19
N ASP A 151 12.91 26.72 8.27
CA ASP A 151 11.95 27.82 8.46
C ASP A 151 10.97 28.04 7.29
N SER A 152 11.33 27.59 6.08
CA SER A 152 10.49 27.69 4.88
C SER A 152 9.70 26.42 4.55
N LEU A 153 9.68 25.44 5.45
CA LEU A 153 9.13 24.11 5.18
C LEU A 153 7.60 24.09 5.18
N ALA A 154 7.04 23.45 4.16
CA ALA A 154 5.68 22.92 4.20
C ALA A 154 5.67 21.39 4.10
N ILE A 155 5.01 20.72 5.05
CA ILE A 155 4.88 19.26 5.08
C ILE A 155 3.60 18.84 4.35
N SER A 156 3.75 17.99 3.34
CA SER A 156 2.64 17.30 2.70
C SER A 156 2.41 15.95 3.40
N CYS A 157 1.34 15.83 4.18
CA CYS A 157 1.03 14.62 4.96
C CYS A 157 -0.47 14.31 5.05
N TYR A 158 -0.80 13.15 5.60
CA TYR A 158 -2.19 12.70 5.79
C TYR A 158 -2.77 13.25 7.10
N LYS A 159 -4.01 13.73 7.05
CA LYS A 159 -4.73 14.19 8.24
C LYS A 159 -4.75 13.10 9.33
N ASN A 160 -4.47 13.50 10.57
CA ASN A 160 -4.37 12.65 11.77
C ASN A 160 -3.26 11.58 11.74
N SER A 161 -2.29 11.66 10.82
CA SER A 161 -1.07 10.84 10.92
C SER A 161 -0.16 11.31 12.07
N ALA A 162 0.81 10.48 12.46
CA ALA A 162 1.84 10.87 13.43
C ALA A 162 2.57 12.15 12.98
N VAL A 163 2.88 12.24 11.69
CA VAL A 163 3.50 13.41 11.06
C VAL A 163 2.59 14.64 11.12
N HIS A 164 1.28 14.49 10.92
CA HIS A 164 0.35 15.60 11.03
C HIS A 164 0.29 16.15 12.47
N LYS A 165 0.29 15.26 13.46
CA LYS A 165 0.35 15.64 14.88
C LYS A 165 1.66 16.38 15.18
N TYR A 166 2.79 15.81 14.79
CA TYR A 166 4.11 16.42 14.93
C TYR A 166 4.17 17.83 14.31
N ALA A 167 3.67 17.97 13.07
CA ALA A 167 3.71 19.26 12.38
C ALA A 167 2.89 20.33 13.09
N ILE A 168 1.73 19.98 13.65
CA ILE A 168 0.91 20.90 14.45
C ILE A 168 1.64 21.28 15.75
N GLU A 169 2.20 20.30 16.47
CA GLU A 169 2.92 20.53 17.74
C GLU A 169 4.14 21.44 17.57
N ASN A 170 4.76 21.44 16.39
CA ASN A 170 5.93 22.25 16.06
C ASN A 170 5.61 23.47 15.18
N ASN A 171 4.32 23.82 15.01
CA ASN A 171 3.87 24.96 14.18
C ASN A 171 4.38 24.96 12.73
N ILE A 172 4.58 23.77 12.14
CA ILE A 172 5.07 23.62 10.77
C ILE A 172 3.87 23.67 9.81
N PRO A 173 3.90 24.50 8.75
CA PRO A 173 2.86 24.55 7.73
C PRO A 173 2.55 23.17 7.13
N VAL A 174 1.26 22.82 7.07
CA VAL A 174 0.80 21.53 6.52
C VAL A 174 -0.01 21.70 5.25
N LYS A 175 0.35 20.95 4.22
CA LYS A 175 -0.49 20.67 3.05
C LYS A 175 -1.11 19.28 3.18
N LEU A 176 -2.37 19.22 3.59
CA LEU A 176 -3.07 17.94 3.69
C LEU A 176 -3.24 17.30 2.31
N ILE A 177 -2.66 16.11 2.15
CA ILE A 177 -2.81 15.29 0.95
C ILE A 177 -3.90 14.23 1.14
N GLY A 178 -4.52 13.83 0.03
CA GLY A 178 -5.59 12.84 0.03
C GLY A 178 -6.93 13.36 0.55
N LYS A 179 -7.43 14.50 0.03
CA LYS A 179 -8.78 15.06 0.30
C LYS A 179 -9.88 14.02 0.02
N ASN A 180 -10.15 13.21 1.03
CA ASN A 180 -11.35 12.43 1.33
C ASN A 180 -11.00 11.65 2.59
N ALA A 181 -11.72 11.88 3.68
CA ALA A 181 -11.57 11.11 4.91
C ALA A 181 -11.54 9.60 4.60
N THR A 182 -10.34 9.04 4.56
CA THR A 182 -10.11 7.61 4.50
C THR A 182 -9.75 7.15 5.90
N PRO A 183 -10.55 6.26 6.51
CA PRO A 183 -10.12 5.52 7.68
C PRO A 183 -8.74 4.91 7.42
N ALA A 184 -7.88 4.90 8.45
CA ALA A 184 -6.56 4.30 8.43
C ALA A 184 -6.54 2.98 7.63
N SER A 185 -5.53 2.76 6.78
CA SER A 185 -5.38 1.48 6.09
C SER A 185 -5.38 0.35 7.10
N GLY A 186 -6.25 -0.63 6.88
CA GLY A 186 -6.47 -1.75 7.80
C GLY A 186 -7.73 -1.64 8.67
N THR A 187 -8.37 -0.46 8.74
CA THR A 187 -9.63 -0.30 9.49
C THR A 187 -10.85 -0.33 8.56
N PRO A 188 -11.86 -1.17 8.85
CA PRO A 188 -13.10 -1.19 8.08
C PRO A 188 -13.78 0.18 8.04
N ALA A 189 -14.32 0.57 6.88
CA ALA A 189 -15.12 1.77 6.74
C ALA A 189 -16.37 1.71 7.63
N LYS A 190 -16.94 2.87 8.00
CA LYS A 190 -18.11 2.96 8.87
C LYS A 190 -19.32 2.23 8.26
N LYS A 191 -20.18 1.65 9.11
CA LYS A 191 -21.39 0.98 8.66
C LYS A 191 -22.26 1.98 7.91
N GLY A 192 -22.78 1.57 6.76
CA GLY A 192 -23.54 2.44 5.87
C GLY A 192 -22.71 3.14 4.80
N THR A 193 -21.38 3.21 4.92
CA THR A 193 -20.52 3.79 3.88
C THR A 193 -20.65 3.01 2.57
N THR A 194 -20.80 3.73 1.46
CA THR A 194 -20.72 3.15 0.11
C THR A 194 -19.28 3.19 -0.40
N LEU A 195 -18.80 2.05 -0.89
CA LEU A 195 -17.47 1.88 -1.44
C LEU A 195 -17.57 1.49 -2.92
N THR A 196 -16.69 2.03 -3.74
CA THR A 196 -16.57 1.68 -5.16
C THR A 196 -15.42 0.71 -5.36
N ILE A 197 -15.68 -0.40 -6.06
CA ILE A 197 -14.70 -1.39 -6.48
C ILE A 197 -14.50 -1.21 -7.98
N SER A 198 -13.66 -0.25 -8.35
CA SER A 198 -13.48 0.17 -9.76
C SER A 198 -13.07 -1.00 -10.67
N SER A 199 -12.17 -1.88 -10.19
CA SER A 199 -11.70 -3.04 -10.95
C SER A 199 -12.79 -4.05 -11.31
N LYS A 200 -13.88 -4.10 -10.54
CA LYS A 200 -15.03 -4.97 -10.79
C LYS A 200 -16.28 -4.19 -11.22
N LYS A 201 -16.21 -2.86 -11.33
CA LYS A 201 -17.34 -1.97 -11.63
C LYS A 201 -18.56 -2.23 -10.71
N LEU A 202 -18.26 -2.46 -9.43
CA LEU A 202 -19.25 -2.71 -8.38
C LEU A 202 -19.27 -1.54 -7.40
N GLN A 203 -20.45 -1.23 -6.87
CA GLN A 203 -20.60 -0.48 -5.64
C GLN A 203 -21.10 -1.42 -4.55
N VAL A 204 -20.57 -1.24 -3.34
CA VAL A 204 -20.93 -2.03 -2.17
C VAL A 204 -21.20 -1.10 -0.98
N LYS A 205 -22.14 -1.46 -0.12
CA LYS A 205 -22.43 -0.75 1.13
C LYS A 205 -21.96 -1.58 2.31
N VAL A 206 -21.22 -0.94 3.23
CA VAL A 206 -20.73 -1.58 4.45
C VAL A 206 -21.91 -1.92 5.36
N THR A 207 -22.03 -3.19 5.73
CA THR A 207 -23.06 -3.68 6.65
C THR A 207 -22.51 -3.99 8.04
N SER A 208 -21.21 -4.25 8.17
CA SER A 208 -20.48 -4.39 9.44
C SER A 208 -19.09 -3.77 9.34
N SER A 209 -18.74 -2.95 10.34
CA SER A 209 -17.40 -2.36 10.52
C SER A 209 -16.53 -3.14 11.50
N SER A 210 -16.88 -4.40 11.79
CA SER A 210 -16.09 -5.26 12.69
C SER A 210 -14.65 -5.41 12.21
N LYS A 211 -13.67 -5.18 13.10
CA LYS A 211 -12.24 -5.38 12.80
C LYS A 211 -11.90 -6.82 12.39
N LYS A 212 -12.62 -7.82 12.93
CA LYS A 212 -12.37 -9.25 12.65
C LYS A 212 -13.09 -9.74 11.40
N ASN A 213 -14.33 -9.31 11.18
CA ASN A 213 -15.18 -9.81 10.10
C ASN A 213 -16.06 -8.69 9.51
N PRO A 214 -15.47 -7.72 8.79
CA PRO A 214 -16.25 -6.67 8.16
C PRO A 214 -17.03 -7.23 6.96
N THR A 215 -18.23 -6.71 6.74
CA THR A 215 -19.16 -7.23 5.72
C THR A 215 -19.70 -6.13 4.85
N VAL A 216 -20.03 -6.48 3.60
CA VAL A 216 -20.67 -5.59 2.63
C VAL A 216 -21.82 -6.26 1.89
N THR A 217 -22.72 -5.44 1.38
CA THR A 217 -23.77 -5.81 0.42
C THR A 217 -23.47 -5.14 -0.91
N ILE A 218 -23.59 -5.86 -2.03
CA ILE A 218 -23.50 -5.26 -3.36
C ILE A 218 -24.74 -4.41 -3.60
N THR A 219 -24.55 -3.14 -3.97
CA THR A 219 -25.64 -2.19 -4.20
C THR A 219 -25.84 -1.81 -5.65
N LYS A 220 -24.79 -1.87 -6.47
CA LYS A 220 -24.88 -1.48 -7.87
C LYS A 220 -23.80 -2.16 -8.71
N PHE A 221 -24.15 -2.50 -9.94
CA PHE A 221 -23.20 -2.91 -10.98
C PHE A 221 -23.29 -1.98 -12.16
N THR A 222 -22.14 -1.41 -12.54
CA THR A 222 -22.08 -0.35 -13.55
C THR A 222 -21.57 -0.85 -14.90
N ASP A 223 -21.10 -2.09 -15.02
CA ASP A 223 -20.69 -2.64 -16.32
C ASP A 223 -21.88 -3.07 -17.17
N LYS A 224 -22.35 -2.18 -18.04
CA LYS A 224 -23.44 -2.48 -18.99
C LYS A 224 -23.03 -3.38 -20.15
N LYS A 225 -21.72 -3.57 -20.38
CA LYS A 225 -21.19 -4.37 -21.49
C LYS A 225 -20.80 -5.79 -21.07
N ALA A 226 -20.65 -6.04 -19.76
CA ALA A 226 -20.27 -7.36 -19.25
C ALA A 226 -21.23 -8.47 -19.67
N LYS A 227 -20.66 -9.55 -20.20
CA LYS A 227 -21.38 -10.81 -20.50
C LYS A 227 -21.35 -11.78 -19.32
N LYS A 228 -20.25 -11.79 -18.56
CA LYS A 228 -20.05 -12.67 -17.40
C LYS A 228 -19.84 -11.83 -16.14
N LEU A 229 -20.45 -12.25 -15.04
CA LEU A 229 -20.27 -11.63 -13.73
C LEU A 229 -19.99 -12.70 -12.67
N THR A 230 -18.95 -12.47 -11.88
CA THR A 230 -18.74 -13.19 -10.63
C THR A 230 -18.94 -12.23 -9.47
N ILE A 231 -19.96 -12.48 -8.66
CA ILE A 231 -20.10 -11.87 -7.34
C ILE A 231 -19.12 -12.60 -6.42
N PRO A 232 -18.02 -11.96 -6.02
CA PRO A 232 -16.98 -12.65 -5.28
C PRO A 232 -17.43 -12.91 -3.84
N ALA A 233 -16.86 -13.94 -3.20
CA ALA A 233 -17.14 -14.22 -1.78
C ALA A 233 -16.60 -13.11 -0.86
N THR A 234 -15.54 -12.43 -1.29
CA THR A 234 -14.91 -11.31 -0.59
C THR A 234 -14.49 -10.22 -1.58
N VAL A 235 -14.34 -8.99 -1.10
CA VAL A 235 -13.81 -7.86 -1.86
C VAL A 235 -12.77 -7.12 -1.02
N LYS A 236 -11.66 -6.71 -1.64
CA LYS A 236 -10.62 -5.91 -0.98
C LYS A 236 -10.77 -4.45 -1.40
N VAL A 237 -10.91 -3.55 -0.43
CA VAL A 237 -11.01 -2.10 -0.65
C VAL A 237 -10.11 -1.40 0.35
N LYS A 238 -9.15 -0.60 -0.13
CA LYS A 238 -8.22 0.19 0.70
C LYS A 238 -7.50 -0.65 1.78
N GLY A 239 -7.07 -1.85 1.40
CA GLY A 239 -6.36 -2.79 2.29
C GLY A 239 -7.26 -3.69 3.16
N VAL A 240 -8.56 -3.40 3.26
CA VAL A 240 -9.50 -4.20 4.07
C VAL A 240 -10.24 -5.22 3.21
N THR A 241 -10.27 -6.47 3.65
CA THR A 241 -11.04 -7.55 3.03
C THR A 241 -12.42 -7.64 3.67
N TYR A 242 -13.47 -7.39 2.90
CA TYR A 242 -14.86 -7.51 3.33
C TYR A 242 -15.49 -8.79 2.81
N LYS A 243 -16.28 -9.48 3.64
CA LYS A 243 -17.16 -10.57 3.17
C LYS A 243 -18.37 -9.99 2.45
N VAL A 244 -18.65 -10.49 1.25
CA VAL A 244 -19.86 -10.11 0.50
C VAL A 244 -21.00 -10.99 0.97
N THR A 245 -21.93 -10.42 1.73
CA THR A 245 -22.98 -11.19 2.40
C THR A 245 -24.34 -11.08 1.72
N ALA A 246 -24.56 -10.08 0.86
CA ALA A 246 -25.83 -9.94 0.17
C ALA A 246 -25.71 -9.19 -1.16
N VAL A 247 -26.76 -9.32 -1.96
CA VAL A 247 -27.06 -8.47 -3.12
C VAL A 247 -28.30 -7.66 -2.79
N SER A 248 -28.23 -6.33 -2.92
CA SER A 248 -29.38 -5.46 -2.62
C SER A 248 -30.45 -5.53 -3.69
N ASP A 249 -31.57 -4.90 -3.38
CA ASP A 249 -32.65 -4.66 -4.33
C ASP A 249 -32.10 -3.94 -5.57
N LYS A 250 -32.56 -4.39 -6.74
CA LYS A 250 -32.26 -3.80 -8.06
C LYS A 250 -30.76 -3.66 -8.40
N ALA A 251 -29.84 -4.27 -7.65
CA ALA A 251 -28.39 -4.03 -7.78
C ALA A 251 -27.85 -4.28 -9.20
N PHE A 252 -28.44 -5.23 -9.92
CA PHE A 252 -28.11 -5.61 -11.28
C PHE A 252 -29.28 -5.42 -12.26
N LYS A 253 -30.33 -4.68 -11.89
CA LYS A 253 -31.53 -4.52 -12.72
C LYS A 253 -31.18 -3.97 -14.11
N GLY A 254 -31.74 -4.58 -15.15
CA GLY A 254 -31.64 -4.14 -16.53
C GLY A 254 -30.26 -4.35 -17.18
N ASN A 255 -29.38 -5.18 -16.61
CA ASN A 255 -28.11 -5.53 -17.25
C ASN A 255 -28.33 -6.53 -18.39
N LYS A 256 -28.85 -6.01 -19.52
CA LYS A 256 -29.30 -6.79 -20.69
C LYS A 256 -28.20 -7.63 -21.35
N LYS A 257 -26.91 -7.31 -21.16
CA LYS A 257 -25.80 -8.04 -21.78
C LYS A 257 -25.28 -9.22 -20.96
N LEU A 258 -25.62 -9.30 -19.67
CA LEU A 258 -25.20 -10.41 -18.81
C LEU A 258 -25.84 -11.71 -19.31
N THR A 259 -25.00 -12.71 -19.58
CA THR A 259 -25.40 -14.07 -19.98
C THR A 259 -25.16 -15.08 -18.87
N THR A 260 -24.14 -14.86 -18.02
CA THR A 260 -23.81 -15.78 -16.93
C THR A 260 -23.49 -15.02 -15.64
N VAL A 261 -24.02 -15.50 -14.52
CA VAL A 261 -23.74 -14.97 -13.17
C VAL A 261 -23.28 -16.09 -12.26
N THR A 262 -22.20 -15.88 -11.53
CA THR A 262 -21.76 -16.73 -10.43
C THR A 262 -21.91 -15.98 -9.11
N ILE A 263 -22.65 -16.56 -8.16
CA ILE A 263 -22.86 -16.04 -6.81
C ILE A 263 -21.84 -16.68 -5.86
N GLY A 264 -21.11 -15.83 -5.12
CA GLY A 264 -20.10 -16.25 -4.16
C GLY A 264 -20.66 -16.92 -2.90
N SER A 265 -19.84 -17.75 -2.25
CA SER A 265 -20.20 -18.63 -1.14
C SER A 265 -20.71 -17.93 0.14
N ASN A 266 -20.31 -16.67 0.35
CA ASN A 266 -20.70 -15.89 1.53
C ASN A 266 -22.07 -15.20 1.40
N VAL A 267 -22.68 -15.19 0.22
CA VAL A 267 -23.95 -14.50 -0.02
C VAL A 267 -25.09 -15.25 0.66
N THR A 268 -25.81 -14.58 1.56
CA THR A 268 -26.95 -15.11 2.31
C THR A 268 -28.30 -14.63 1.79
N LYS A 269 -28.33 -13.48 1.10
CA LYS A 269 -29.58 -12.86 0.61
C LYS A 269 -29.42 -12.25 -0.78
N ILE A 270 -30.42 -12.44 -1.64
CA ILE A 270 -30.59 -11.73 -2.91
C ILE A 270 -31.87 -10.89 -2.83
N GLY A 271 -31.74 -9.58 -3.02
CA GLY A 271 -32.81 -8.60 -2.86
C GLY A 271 -33.87 -8.61 -3.97
N LYS A 272 -34.92 -7.82 -3.75
CA LYS A 272 -36.07 -7.67 -4.65
C LYS A 272 -35.59 -7.14 -5.99
N GLU A 273 -36.01 -7.77 -7.08
CA GLU A 273 -35.64 -7.36 -8.44
C GLU A 273 -34.13 -7.26 -8.70
N ALA A 274 -33.27 -7.90 -7.89
CA ALA A 274 -31.82 -7.77 -7.96
C ALA A 274 -31.26 -7.93 -9.39
N PHE A 275 -31.74 -8.91 -10.15
CA PHE A 275 -31.38 -9.20 -11.54
C PHE A 275 -32.56 -9.02 -12.51
N SER A 276 -33.58 -8.26 -12.12
CA SER A 276 -34.78 -8.07 -12.95
C SER A 276 -34.43 -7.44 -14.30
N GLY A 277 -34.97 -7.97 -15.39
CA GLY A 277 -34.74 -7.46 -16.75
C GLY A 277 -33.35 -7.73 -17.32
N CYS A 278 -32.55 -8.61 -16.71
CA CYS A 278 -31.32 -9.16 -17.31
C CYS A 278 -31.67 -10.16 -18.43
N LYS A 279 -32.26 -9.68 -19.53
CA LYS A 279 -32.93 -10.49 -20.57
C LYS A 279 -32.09 -11.63 -21.16
N ASN A 280 -30.76 -11.45 -21.24
CA ASN A 280 -29.86 -12.46 -21.80
C ASN A 280 -29.26 -13.42 -20.78
N LEU A 281 -29.60 -13.27 -19.49
CA LEU A 281 -29.04 -14.10 -18.42
C LEU A 281 -29.58 -15.52 -18.53
N LYS A 282 -28.71 -16.46 -18.94
CA LYS A 282 -29.04 -17.86 -19.24
C LYS A 282 -28.47 -18.85 -18.22
N LYS A 283 -27.43 -18.48 -17.48
CA LYS A 283 -26.80 -19.38 -16.50
C LYS A 283 -26.52 -18.64 -15.20
N ILE A 284 -27.09 -19.14 -14.11
CA ILE A 284 -26.82 -18.66 -12.76
C ILE A 284 -26.21 -19.82 -11.98
N THR A 285 -25.05 -19.59 -11.36
CA THR A 285 -24.40 -20.60 -10.52
C THR A 285 -24.23 -20.05 -9.12
N VAL A 286 -24.84 -20.69 -8.14
CA VAL A 286 -24.59 -20.41 -6.72
C VAL A 286 -23.48 -21.34 -6.26
N THR A 287 -22.34 -20.76 -5.88
CA THR A 287 -21.18 -21.51 -5.37
C THR A 287 -21.46 -21.87 -3.90
N ALA A 288 -21.06 -23.09 -3.48
CA ALA A 288 -21.30 -23.66 -2.14
C ALA A 288 -21.41 -22.60 -1.04
N GLY A 289 -22.58 -22.49 -0.39
CA GLY A 289 -22.81 -21.28 0.41
C GLY A 289 -24.10 -21.18 1.21
N LYS A 290 -24.11 -20.10 1.99
CA LYS A 290 -25.03 -19.73 3.07
C LYS A 290 -26.32 -19.05 2.58
N LEU A 291 -26.69 -19.23 1.31
CA LEU A 291 -27.86 -18.56 0.73
C LEU A 291 -29.13 -19.01 1.45
N LYS A 292 -29.82 -18.06 2.07
CA LYS A 292 -31.04 -18.29 2.86
C LYS A 292 -32.28 -17.74 2.17
N THR A 293 -32.15 -16.62 1.45
CA THR A 293 -33.33 -15.89 0.96
C THR A 293 -33.11 -15.31 -0.42
N ILE A 294 -34.09 -15.50 -1.29
CA ILE A 294 -34.23 -14.82 -2.57
C ILE A 294 -35.56 -14.06 -2.53
N SER A 295 -35.49 -12.73 -2.62
CA SER A 295 -36.68 -11.90 -2.54
C SER A 295 -37.49 -11.91 -3.83
N LYS A 296 -38.76 -11.52 -3.70
CA LYS A 296 -39.73 -11.46 -4.81
C LYS A 296 -39.13 -10.81 -6.06
N ASN A 297 -39.36 -11.44 -7.21
CA ASN A 297 -38.94 -10.95 -8.52
C ASN A 297 -37.42 -10.78 -8.70
N ALA A 298 -36.56 -11.34 -7.82
CA ALA A 298 -35.10 -11.20 -7.93
C ALA A 298 -34.58 -11.50 -9.34
N PHE A 299 -35.16 -12.48 -10.03
CA PHE A 299 -34.79 -12.90 -11.39
C PHE A 299 -35.92 -12.68 -12.42
N LYS A 300 -36.84 -11.73 -12.19
CA LYS A 300 -37.95 -11.47 -13.12
C LYS A 300 -37.42 -11.01 -14.49
N GLY A 301 -37.93 -11.60 -15.58
CA GLY A 301 -37.58 -11.16 -16.95
C GLY A 301 -36.14 -11.46 -17.37
N ILE A 302 -35.53 -12.51 -16.81
CA ILE A 302 -34.32 -13.13 -17.36
C ILE A 302 -34.67 -14.04 -18.56
N ASN A 303 -33.68 -14.70 -19.16
CA ASN A 303 -33.94 -15.61 -20.29
C ASN A 303 -34.87 -16.76 -19.86
N LYS A 304 -35.89 -17.09 -20.68
CA LYS A 304 -36.85 -18.17 -20.37
C LYS A 304 -36.19 -19.55 -20.22
N LYS A 305 -35.06 -19.79 -20.90
CA LYS A 305 -34.26 -21.02 -20.80
C LYS A 305 -33.14 -20.93 -19.76
N ALA A 306 -33.23 -19.98 -18.82
CA ALA A 306 -32.18 -19.80 -17.83
C ALA A 306 -32.11 -21.00 -16.88
N THR A 307 -30.90 -21.50 -16.65
CA THR A 307 -30.62 -22.55 -15.67
C THR A 307 -30.03 -21.94 -14.41
N ILE A 308 -30.48 -22.44 -13.25
CA ILE A 308 -29.88 -22.11 -11.95
C ILE A 308 -29.26 -23.37 -11.36
N THR A 309 -27.94 -23.37 -11.26
CA THR A 309 -27.18 -24.47 -10.65
C THR A 309 -26.75 -24.08 -9.25
N VAL A 310 -27.07 -24.91 -8.27
CA VAL A 310 -26.58 -24.75 -6.90
C VAL A 310 -25.51 -25.79 -6.63
N LYS A 311 -24.28 -25.33 -6.46
CA LYS A 311 -23.19 -26.18 -5.97
C LYS A 311 -23.27 -26.15 -4.44
N GLY A 312 -23.30 -27.30 -3.75
CA GLY A 312 -23.24 -27.37 -2.29
C GLY A 312 -24.51 -27.85 -1.55
N THR A 313 -24.72 -27.32 -0.35
CA THR A 313 -25.57 -27.89 0.73
C THR A 313 -27.08 -27.85 0.47
N LYS A 314 -27.85 -28.69 1.19
CA LYS A 314 -29.33 -28.74 1.13
C LYS A 314 -29.98 -27.35 1.30
N LYS A 315 -29.48 -26.52 2.24
CA LYS A 315 -30.03 -25.19 2.57
C LYS A 315 -30.03 -24.22 1.37
N ALA A 316 -28.97 -24.22 0.56
CA ALA A 316 -28.87 -23.35 -0.61
C ALA A 316 -29.86 -23.73 -1.73
N LYS A 317 -30.19 -25.03 -1.84
CA LYS A 317 -31.18 -25.53 -2.82
C LYS A 317 -32.60 -25.08 -2.46
N THR A 318 -32.95 -25.09 -1.16
CA THR A 318 -34.29 -24.68 -0.68
C THR A 318 -34.59 -23.20 -0.95
N ALA A 319 -33.59 -22.31 -0.85
CA ALA A 319 -33.78 -20.87 -1.07
C ALA A 319 -34.09 -20.49 -2.54
N LEU A 320 -34.01 -21.44 -3.47
CA LEU A 320 -34.22 -21.25 -4.91
C LEU A 320 -35.53 -21.85 -5.44
N LYS A 321 -36.25 -22.60 -4.61
CA LYS A 321 -37.64 -22.99 -4.86
C LYS A 321 -38.54 -21.80 -4.52
#